data_AF-A0A2G8MR22-F1
#
_entry.id   AF-A0A2G8MR22-F1
#
_cell.length_a   1.000
_cell.length_b   1.000
_cell.length_c   1.000
_cell.angle_alpha   90.00
_cell.angle_beta   90.00
_cell.angle_gamma   90.00
#
_symmetry.space_group_name_H-M   'P 1'
#
loop_
_entity.id
_entity.type
_entity.pdbx_description
1 polymer ?
#
loop_
_entity_poly.entity_id
_entity_poly.type
_entity_poly.pdbx_seq_one_letter_code
_entity_poly.pdbx_strand_id
1 'polypeptide(L)'
;VSVNPAQGGQEPPIWEGDSTTIVSPPAAQPVPDVMEDLLAMVGLGESAGVGQDAEEFLHTPAPATAATSIPSPAPAPAPTPGSSATKPSGEQFMVWLKQGIASRRLIINDAKALVHTVSDTAYLVSPGVFQRYAQEHPQVDALARQDKQQDWQWVQKRFEKLQLHRKHPNGLNIWTCEVTGPRKSRRLHGYLLEDGSLAFPEIPPNNPYLALTQEG
;
A
#
# COMPACT_ATOMS: atom_id res chain seq x y z
N VAL A 1 59.34 -33.75 -51.43
CA VAL A 1 58.10 -34.51 -51.24
C VAL A 1 57.05 -33.48 -50.82
N SER A 2 56.22 -32.90 -51.69
CA SER A 2 55.41 -33.48 -52.78
C SER A 2 54.20 -34.25 -52.22
N VAL A 3 52.94 -34.04 -52.60
CA VAL A 3 52.28 -33.05 -53.48
C VAL A 3 50.79 -32.94 -53.07
N ASN A 4 50.08 -31.90 -53.53
CA ASN A 4 48.60 -31.80 -53.58
C ASN A 4 48.11 -32.44 -54.93
N PRO A 5 46.80 -32.50 -55.34
CA PRO A 5 45.54 -32.03 -54.73
C PRO A 5 44.32 -33.00 -54.96
N ALA A 6 43.10 -32.43 -54.97
CA ALA A 6 41.92 -32.80 -55.80
C ALA A 6 40.91 -33.87 -55.28
N GLN A 7 39.60 -33.83 -55.61
CA GLN A 7 38.70 -32.76 -56.13
C GLN A 7 37.20 -33.17 -56.00
N GLY A 8 36.28 -32.20 -56.10
CA GLY A 8 34.90 -32.39 -56.61
C GLY A 8 33.74 -32.15 -55.62
N GLY A 9 32.73 -31.29 -55.93
CA GLY A 9 32.67 -30.31 -57.02
C GLY A 9 31.30 -29.61 -57.23
N GLN A 10 31.38 -28.44 -57.89
CA GLN A 10 30.32 -27.66 -58.60
C GLN A 10 29.27 -26.83 -57.81
N GLU A 11 28.79 -25.76 -58.49
CA GLU A 11 28.05 -24.58 -57.98
C GLU A 11 27.44 -23.78 -59.20
N PRO A 12 26.59 -22.74 -59.06
CA PRO A 12 25.22 -22.68 -58.49
C PRO A 12 24.11 -22.84 -59.58
N PRO A 13 23.45 -21.84 -60.26
CA PRO A 13 23.32 -20.36 -60.12
C PRO A 13 21.89 -19.73 -60.12
N ILE A 14 21.76 -18.57 -59.43
CA ILE A 14 21.02 -17.31 -59.75
C ILE A 14 19.54 -17.31 -60.23
N TRP A 15 18.64 -16.71 -59.42
CA TRP A 15 17.84 -15.47 -59.68
C TRP A 15 17.27 -14.96 -58.32
N GLU A 16 17.38 -13.71 -57.85
CA GLU A 16 17.00 -12.37 -58.38
C GLU A 16 15.49 -12.25 -58.67
N GLY A 17 14.67 -11.42 -58.01
CA GLY A 17 14.82 -10.45 -56.90
C GLY A 17 13.51 -9.65 -56.73
N ASP A 18 13.44 -8.66 -55.83
CA ASP A 18 12.84 -7.30 -56.04
C ASP A 18 12.42 -6.54 -54.75
N SER A 19 12.47 -5.21 -54.83
CA SER A 19 11.83 -4.12 -54.05
C SER A 19 11.33 -4.33 -52.60
N THR A 20 11.97 -3.58 -51.69
CA THR A 20 11.39 -2.35 -51.07
C THR A 20 9.89 -2.31 -50.74
N THR A 21 9.56 -2.14 -49.46
CA THR A 21 8.74 -0.99 -48.97
C THR A 21 8.90 -0.82 -47.45
N ILE A 22 9.20 0.42 -47.01
CA ILE A 22 9.05 0.87 -45.62
C ILE A 22 7.68 1.55 -45.51
N VAL A 23 6.86 1.18 -44.53
CA VAL A 23 5.66 1.94 -44.15
C VAL A 23 5.72 2.35 -42.69
N SER A 24 5.76 3.66 -42.45
CA SER A 24 5.70 4.26 -41.11
C SER A 24 4.29 4.18 -40.51
N PRO A 25 4.13 4.14 -39.18
CA PRO A 25 2.82 4.31 -38.56
C PRO A 25 2.31 5.76 -38.78
N PRO A 26 1.01 5.97 -39.07
CA PRO A 26 0.42 7.30 -39.15
C PRO A 26 0.21 7.91 -37.75
N ALA A 27 0.28 9.23 -37.65
CA ALA A 27 0.09 9.97 -36.39
C ALA A 27 -1.20 10.81 -36.38
N ALA A 28 -1.91 10.74 -35.25
CA ALA A 28 -2.86 11.70 -34.65
C ALA A 28 -3.79 12.57 -35.54
N GLN A 29 -5.09 12.55 -35.23
CA GLN A 29 -6.07 13.68 -35.21
C GLN A 29 -7.24 13.27 -34.23
N PRO A 30 -8.27 14.07 -33.89
CA PRO A 30 -8.36 14.68 -32.57
C PRO A 30 -9.63 14.27 -31.75
N VAL A 31 -9.79 14.89 -30.57
CA VAL A 31 -10.96 14.71 -29.68
C VAL A 31 -12.22 15.44 -30.17
N PRO A 32 -13.42 14.97 -29.81
CA PRO A 32 -14.59 15.81 -29.56
C PRO A 32 -14.74 16.11 -28.05
N ASP A 33 -15.29 17.30 -27.75
CA ASP A 33 -15.46 17.81 -26.39
C ASP A 33 -16.78 17.33 -25.74
N VAL A 34 -16.78 17.10 -24.43
CA VAL A 34 -17.98 16.75 -23.62
C VAL A 34 -17.87 17.28 -22.17
N MET A 35 -17.30 18.47 -21.95
CA MET A 35 -17.26 19.10 -20.62
C MET A 35 -18.37 20.15 -20.36
N GLU A 36 -19.57 19.96 -20.93
CA GLU A 36 -20.75 20.79 -20.67
C GLU A 36 -22.04 19.95 -20.50
N ASP A 37 -23.07 20.59 -19.91
CA ASP A 37 -24.46 20.11 -19.75
C ASP A 37 -24.78 18.91 -18.83
N LEU A 38 -24.14 18.83 -17.65
CA LEU A 38 -24.79 18.25 -16.45
C LEU A 38 -24.70 19.14 -15.19
N LEU A 39 -24.32 20.42 -15.35
CA LEU A 39 -24.35 21.45 -14.29
C LEU A 39 -25.69 22.25 -14.29
N ALA A 40 -26.78 21.62 -14.73
CA ALA A 40 -28.05 22.28 -15.07
C ALA A 40 -29.26 21.89 -14.20
N MET A 41 -29.05 21.46 -12.94
CA MET A 41 -30.15 21.28 -11.97
C MET A 41 -29.89 22.01 -10.64
N VAL A 42 -30.09 23.32 -10.67
CA VAL A 42 -30.18 24.16 -9.45
C VAL A 42 -31.48 23.86 -8.72
N GLY A 43 -31.39 23.13 -7.61
CA GLY A 43 -32.49 22.90 -6.67
C GLY A 43 -32.49 23.96 -5.56
N LEU A 44 -33.34 24.98 -5.67
CA LEU A 44 -33.55 25.99 -4.63
C LEU A 44 -34.21 25.35 -3.40
N GLY A 45 -33.70 25.62 -2.18
CA GLY A 45 -34.14 24.88 -0.98
C GLY A 45 -33.72 25.48 0.36
N GLU A 46 -33.74 26.80 0.50
CA GLU A 46 -33.56 27.46 1.80
C GLU A 46 -34.86 27.40 2.62
N SER A 47 -34.78 26.99 3.90
CA SER A 47 -35.84 27.24 4.87
C SER A 47 -35.31 27.17 6.31
N ALA A 48 -35.60 28.19 7.09
CA ALA A 48 -35.32 28.26 8.53
C ALA A 48 -36.60 28.59 9.31
N GLY A 49 -36.86 27.85 10.38
CA GLY A 49 -37.87 28.08 11.41
C GLY A 49 -37.43 27.29 12.66
N VAL A 50 -37.32 27.83 13.88
CA VAL A 50 -38.12 28.84 14.62
C VAL A 50 -39.49 28.29 15.05
N GLY A 51 -39.73 28.31 16.37
CA GLY A 51 -40.78 27.56 17.08
C GLY A 51 -40.12 26.69 18.17
N GLN A 52 -39.79 27.22 19.36
CA GLN A 52 -40.70 27.56 20.47
C GLN A 52 -41.49 26.34 20.96
N ASP A 53 -41.21 25.89 22.19
CA ASP A 53 -42.10 26.18 23.31
C ASP A 53 -41.35 26.07 24.67
N ALA A 54 -41.77 26.83 25.69
CA ALA A 54 -41.20 26.80 27.04
C ALA A 54 -42.03 27.63 28.06
N GLU A 55 -42.87 26.97 28.86
CA GLU A 55 -43.37 27.43 30.17
C GLU A 55 -43.41 26.19 31.10
N GLU A 56 -42.75 26.17 32.26
CA GLU A 56 -42.99 26.89 33.54
C GLU A 56 -43.90 26.09 34.51
N PHE A 57 -43.42 25.80 35.73
CA PHE A 57 -44.26 25.73 36.94
C PHE A 57 -43.44 25.77 38.27
N LEU A 58 -43.28 26.98 38.79
CA LEU A 58 -43.26 27.43 40.20
C LEU A 58 -42.90 26.46 41.37
N HIS A 59 -41.71 26.68 41.96
CA HIS A 59 -41.34 26.73 43.40
C HIS A 59 -41.96 25.83 44.52
N THR A 60 -41.10 24.98 45.12
CA THR A 60 -40.87 24.75 46.59
C THR A 60 -41.97 24.13 47.50
N PRO A 61 -41.66 23.65 48.74
CA PRO A 61 -40.37 23.32 49.39
C PRO A 61 -40.25 21.84 49.85
N ALA A 62 -39.15 21.47 50.54
CA ALA A 62 -38.93 20.15 51.16
C ALA A 62 -39.57 20.02 52.57
N PRO A 63 -39.64 18.79 53.16
CA PRO A 63 -38.52 18.35 54.00
C PRO A 63 -38.14 16.85 53.88
N ALA A 64 -37.05 16.49 54.57
CA ALA A 64 -36.29 15.26 54.46
C ALA A 64 -37.01 13.92 54.75
N THR A 65 -36.58 12.86 54.05
CA THR A 65 -36.47 11.50 54.61
C THR A 65 -35.17 10.89 54.11
N ALA A 66 -34.37 10.29 55.00
CA ALA A 66 -33.06 9.74 54.63
C ALA A 66 -33.17 8.30 54.13
N ALA A 67 -32.63 8.04 52.93
CA ALA A 67 -32.40 6.70 52.40
C ALA A 67 -30.98 6.66 51.78
N THR A 68 -30.17 5.70 52.21
CA THR A 68 -28.72 5.67 51.96
C THR A 68 -28.37 5.48 50.48
N SER A 69 -28.04 6.57 49.79
CA SER A 69 -27.48 6.53 48.42
C SER A 69 -26.11 5.84 48.41
N ILE A 70 -26.07 4.60 47.93
CA ILE A 70 -24.81 3.92 47.59
C ILE A 70 -24.31 4.55 46.28
N PRO A 71 -23.15 5.22 46.24
CA PRO A 71 -22.59 5.71 44.99
C PRO A 71 -22.09 4.52 44.16
N SER A 72 -22.87 4.14 43.14
CA SER A 72 -22.39 3.20 42.12
C SER A 72 -21.13 3.78 41.47
N PRO A 73 -20.00 3.06 41.42
CA PRO A 73 -18.79 3.59 40.81
C PRO A 73 -19.03 3.77 39.31
N ALA A 74 -18.98 5.03 38.86
CA ALA A 74 -19.02 5.32 37.44
C ALA A 74 -17.90 4.53 36.73
N PRO A 75 -18.16 3.89 35.58
CA PRO A 75 -17.13 3.19 34.84
C PRO A 75 -16.03 4.19 34.49
N ALA A 76 -14.83 3.99 35.04
CA ALA A 76 -13.68 4.79 34.68
C ALA A 76 -13.52 4.76 33.15
N PRO A 77 -13.19 5.89 32.50
CA PRO A 77 -12.95 5.89 31.06
C PRO A 77 -11.84 4.89 30.76
N ALA A 78 -12.18 3.80 30.08
CA ALA A 78 -11.20 2.84 29.63
C ALA A 78 -10.15 3.61 28.81
N PRO A 79 -8.85 3.30 28.96
CA PRO A 79 -7.83 3.95 28.16
C PRO A 79 -8.04 3.55 26.70
N THR A 80 -8.74 4.42 25.96
CA THR A 80 -8.64 4.43 24.52
C THR A 80 -7.15 4.55 24.19
N PRO A 81 -6.61 3.72 23.28
CA PRO A 81 -5.24 3.90 22.80
C PRO A 81 -5.21 5.16 21.94
N GLY A 82 -5.21 6.31 22.61
CA GLY A 82 -5.14 7.62 22.00
C GLY A 82 -3.85 7.68 21.20
N SER A 83 -3.99 7.74 19.89
CA SER A 83 -2.86 7.97 18.99
C SER A 83 -2.36 9.38 19.27
N SER A 84 -1.40 9.50 20.20
CA SER A 84 -0.66 10.73 20.47
C SER A 84 -0.23 11.31 19.13
N ALA A 85 -0.64 12.55 18.84
CA ALA A 85 -0.67 13.15 17.50
C ALA A 85 0.74 13.41 16.93
N THR A 86 1.47 12.33 16.70
CA THR A 86 2.85 12.30 16.24
C THR A 86 2.85 12.44 14.73
N LYS A 87 3.70 13.33 14.21
CA LYS A 87 3.79 13.60 12.77
C LYS A 87 4.06 12.29 12.01
N PRO A 88 3.36 12.00 10.89
CA PRO A 88 3.65 10.84 10.06
C PRO A 88 5.15 10.76 9.70
N SER A 89 5.74 9.57 9.87
CA SER A 89 7.15 9.31 9.65
C SER A 89 7.37 7.82 9.30
N GLY A 90 8.59 7.46 8.90
CA GLY A 90 8.93 6.05 8.69
C GLY A 90 8.82 5.23 9.98
N GLU A 91 9.07 5.86 11.13
CA GLU A 91 8.98 5.21 12.45
C GLU A 91 7.52 4.96 12.81
N GLN A 92 6.63 5.92 12.53
CA GLN A 92 5.19 5.75 12.72
C GLN A 92 4.61 4.67 11.78
N PHE A 93 5.15 4.53 10.57
CA PHE A 93 4.84 3.37 9.71
C PHE A 93 5.28 2.04 10.36
N MET A 94 6.48 1.96 10.94
CA MET A 94 6.96 0.74 11.61
C MET A 94 6.18 0.43 12.91
N VAL A 95 5.79 1.45 13.68
CA VAL A 95 4.92 1.30 14.86
C VAL A 95 3.55 0.78 14.45
N TRP A 96 2.93 1.39 13.43
CA TRP A 96 1.66 0.93 12.86
C TRP A 96 1.73 -0.49 12.29
N LEU A 97 2.86 -0.88 11.68
CA LEU A 97 3.10 -2.21 11.14
C LEU A 97 3.12 -3.24 12.27
N LYS A 98 3.95 -3.04 13.30
CA LYS A 98 4.02 -3.90 14.49
C LYS A 98 2.65 -4.02 15.18
N GLN A 99 1.99 -2.90 15.43
CA GLN A 99 0.65 -2.87 16.04
C GLN A 99 -0.41 -3.54 15.17
N GLY A 100 -0.37 -3.35 13.85
CA GLY A 100 -1.29 -3.95 12.89
C GLY A 100 -1.18 -5.48 12.82
N ILE A 101 0.05 -6.00 12.90
CA ILE A 101 0.30 -7.44 12.96
C ILE A 101 -0.15 -8.00 14.32
N ALA A 102 0.26 -7.38 15.43
CA ALA A 102 -0.10 -7.83 16.79
C ALA A 102 -1.62 -7.82 17.05
N SER A 103 -2.34 -6.82 16.53
CA SER A 103 -3.81 -6.73 16.60
C SER A 103 -4.54 -7.58 15.54
N ARG A 104 -3.81 -8.28 14.66
CA ARG A 104 -4.33 -9.03 13.49
C ARG A 104 -5.14 -8.18 12.48
N ARG A 105 -5.06 -6.85 12.57
CA ARG A 105 -5.61 -5.91 11.56
C ARG A 105 -4.90 -6.03 10.21
N LEU A 106 -3.59 -6.32 10.24
CA LEU A 106 -2.81 -6.66 9.06
C LEU A 106 -2.71 -8.18 8.96
N ILE A 107 -3.32 -8.74 7.91
CA ILE A 107 -3.25 -10.17 7.61
C ILE A 107 -1.81 -10.50 7.18
N ILE A 108 -1.27 -11.57 7.78
CA ILE A 108 0.05 -12.12 7.46
C ILE A 108 -0.09 -13.46 6.73
N ASN A 109 0.85 -13.76 5.83
CA ASN A 109 0.99 -15.05 5.11
C ASN A 109 -0.20 -15.57 4.26
N ASP A 110 -1.36 -14.91 4.27
CA ASP A 110 -2.49 -15.20 3.37
C ASP A 110 -2.21 -14.79 1.90
N ALA A 111 -2.99 -15.32 0.95
CA ALA A 111 -2.93 -14.95 -0.47
C ALA A 111 -3.25 -13.46 -0.77
N LYS A 112 -3.84 -12.72 0.17
CA LYS A 112 -4.08 -11.26 0.10
C LYS A 112 -3.34 -10.48 1.19
N ALA A 113 -2.37 -11.09 1.88
CA ALA A 113 -1.58 -10.41 2.90
C ALA A 113 -0.77 -9.24 2.32
N LEU A 114 -0.49 -8.25 3.18
CA LEU A 114 0.44 -7.14 2.87
C LEU A 114 1.83 -7.39 3.48
N VAL A 115 1.95 -8.45 4.28
CA VAL A 115 3.16 -8.86 5.00
C VAL A 115 3.25 -10.38 4.94
N HIS A 116 4.40 -10.92 4.56
CA HIS A 116 4.69 -12.35 4.62
C HIS A 116 5.98 -12.58 5.42
N THR A 117 6.24 -13.83 5.79
CA THR A 117 7.55 -14.25 6.30
C THR A 117 8.24 -15.11 5.24
N VAL A 118 9.49 -14.78 4.90
CA VAL A 118 10.32 -15.54 3.94
C VAL A 118 11.77 -15.42 4.36
N SER A 119 12.53 -16.51 4.30
CA SER A 119 13.92 -16.58 4.78
C SER A 119 14.08 -16.03 6.21
N ASP A 120 13.13 -16.37 7.09
CA ASP A 120 13.08 -16.06 8.52
C ASP A 120 13.03 -14.55 8.85
N THR A 121 12.61 -13.73 7.88
CA THR A 121 12.41 -12.28 8.06
C THR A 121 11.11 -11.80 7.39
N ALA A 122 10.68 -10.59 7.73
CA ALA A 122 9.47 -9.98 7.21
C ALA A 122 9.65 -9.48 5.77
N TYR A 123 8.67 -9.76 4.91
CA TYR A 123 8.56 -9.26 3.55
C TYR A 123 7.32 -8.37 3.40
N LEU A 124 7.53 -7.09 3.11
CA LEU A 124 6.50 -6.06 3.05
C LEU A 124 6.10 -5.79 1.59
N VAL A 125 4.84 -6.06 1.24
CA VAL A 125 4.36 -6.04 -0.15
C VAL A 125 4.17 -4.60 -0.64
N SER A 126 4.91 -4.21 -1.69
CA SER A 126 4.88 -2.87 -2.26
C SER A 126 4.04 -2.83 -3.55
N PRO A 127 3.21 -1.79 -3.80
CA PRO A 127 2.97 -0.60 -2.97
C PRO A 127 1.94 -0.80 -1.85
N GLY A 128 1.26 -1.95 -1.80
CA GLY A 128 0.04 -2.15 -1.02
C GLY A 128 0.16 -1.85 0.48
N VAL A 129 1.28 -2.19 1.12
CA VAL A 129 1.52 -1.91 2.54
C VAL A 129 1.54 -0.41 2.85
N PHE A 130 2.12 0.41 1.95
CA PHE A 130 2.21 1.86 2.11
C PHE A 130 0.90 2.55 1.75
N GLN A 131 0.19 2.05 0.73
CA GLN A 131 -1.17 2.49 0.40
C GLN A 131 -2.13 2.26 1.57
N ARG A 132 -2.04 1.10 2.22
CA ARG A 132 -2.87 0.79 3.39
C ARG A 132 -2.53 1.65 4.61
N TYR A 133 -1.25 1.98 4.83
CA TYR A 133 -0.86 2.95 5.87
C TYR A 133 -1.43 4.34 5.58
N ALA A 134 -1.27 4.84 4.35
CA ALA A 134 -1.72 6.18 3.97
C ALA A 134 -3.25 6.35 4.07
N GLN A 135 -4.03 5.34 3.67
CA GLN A 135 -5.49 5.30 3.86
C GLN A 135 -5.92 5.41 5.33
N GLU A 136 -5.11 4.90 6.27
CA GLU A 136 -5.38 4.99 7.71
C GLU A 136 -4.83 6.29 8.36
N HIS A 137 -4.09 7.12 7.62
CA HIS A 137 -3.48 8.37 8.12
C HIS A 137 -3.68 9.54 7.13
N PRO A 138 -4.85 10.19 7.10
CA PRO A 138 -5.14 11.31 6.18
C PRO A 138 -4.13 12.48 6.25
N GLN A 139 -3.39 12.61 7.35
CA GLN A 139 -2.32 13.61 7.51
C GLN A 139 -1.14 13.38 6.53
N VAL A 140 -1.00 12.16 5.99
CA VAL A 140 0.00 11.83 4.97
C VAL A 140 -0.28 12.56 3.65
N ASP A 141 -1.54 12.66 3.22
CA ASP A 141 -1.91 13.30 1.95
C ASP A 141 -1.47 14.77 1.90
N ALA A 142 -1.72 15.54 2.96
CA ALA A 142 -1.28 16.94 3.06
C ALA A 142 0.24 17.09 2.94
N LEU A 143 1.01 16.19 3.59
CA LEU A 143 2.47 16.17 3.51
C LEU A 143 2.99 15.68 2.14
N ALA A 144 2.28 14.75 1.50
CA ALA A 144 2.59 14.24 0.17
C ALA A 144 2.39 15.31 -0.91
N ARG A 145 1.30 16.09 -0.82
CA ARG A 145 1.04 17.25 -1.70
C ARG A 145 2.11 18.32 -1.57
N GLN A 146 2.60 18.60 -0.35
CA GLN A 146 3.70 19.55 -0.12
C GLN A 146 4.97 19.15 -0.91
N ASP A 147 5.31 17.86 -0.92
CA ASP A 147 6.47 17.31 -1.65
C ASP A 147 6.17 16.93 -3.12
N LYS A 148 4.97 17.24 -3.63
CA LYS A 148 4.48 16.86 -4.97
C LYS A 148 4.57 15.35 -5.25
N GLN A 149 4.25 14.53 -4.26
CA GLN A 149 4.25 13.07 -4.34
C GLN A 149 2.84 12.48 -4.16
N GLN A 150 2.67 11.22 -4.57
CA GLN A 150 1.55 10.40 -4.07
C GLN A 150 1.77 10.03 -2.60
N ASP A 151 0.69 9.86 -1.86
CA ASP A 151 0.62 9.50 -0.45
C ASP A 151 1.47 8.27 -0.07
N TRP A 152 1.31 7.15 -0.77
CA TRP A 152 2.06 5.93 -0.51
C TRP A 152 3.55 6.07 -0.85
N GLN A 153 3.88 6.79 -1.93
CA GLN A 153 5.28 7.08 -2.31
C GLN A 153 5.96 8.00 -1.31
N TRP A 154 5.20 8.90 -0.68
CA TRP A 154 5.71 9.77 0.37
C TRP A 154 6.15 8.92 1.57
N VAL A 155 5.29 8.01 2.03
CA VAL A 155 5.55 7.09 3.15
C VAL A 155 6.70 6.14 2.83
N GLN A 156 6.69 5.52 1.65
CA GLN A 156 7.74 4.62 1.17
C GLN A 156 9.13 5.27 1.27
N LYS A 157 9.30 6.51 0.78
CA LYS A 157 10.57 7.25 0.91
C LYS A 157 10.96 7.60 2.36
N ARG A 158 10.03 7.62 3.32
CA ARG A 158 10.34 7.81 4.75
C ARG A 158 10.76 6.51 5.40
N PHE A 159 10.11 5.40 5.06
CA PHE A 159 10.53 4.06 5.45
C PHE A 159 11.94 3.74 4.91
N GLU A 160 12.20 3.97 3.62
CA GLU A 160 13.52 3.74 3.01
C GLU A 160 14.61 4.56 3.70
N LYS A 161 14.33 5.80 4.13
CA LYS A 161 15.28 6.64 4.87
C LYS A 161 15.69 6.09 6.23
N LEU A 162 14.94 5.15 6.82
CA LEU A 162 15.34 4.46 8.05
C LEU A 162 16.36 3.33 7.81
N GLN A 163 16.54 2.88 6.57
CA GLN A 163 17.44 1.78 6.19
C GLN A 163 17.18 0.44 6.91
N LEU A 164 15.96 0.22 7.42
CA LEU A 164 15.55 -1.04 8.09
C LEU A 164 15.27 -2.20 7.10
N HIS A 165 15.37 -1.93 5.79
CA HIS A 165 15.22 -2.91 4.73
C HIS A 165 16.58 -3.39 4.23
N ARG A 166 16.70 -4.70 4.01
CA ARG A 166 17.88 -5.32 3.40
C ARG A 166 18.01 -4.84 1.96
N LYS A 167 19.22 -4.49 1.52
CA LYS A 167 19.51 -4.14 0.12
C LYS A 167 20.11 -5.33 -0.64
N HIS A 168 19.95 -5.32 -1.96
CA HIS A 168 20.72 -6.16 -2.86
C HIS A 168 22.17 -5.65 -2.97
N PRO A 169 23.16 -6.50 -3.33
CA PRO A 169 24.53 -6.06 -3.60
C PRO A 169 24.67 -5.01 -4.72
N ASN A 170 23.72 -4.96 -5.65
CA ASN A 170 23.64 -3.95 -6.72
C ASN A 170 23.06 -2.60 -6.25
N GLY A 171 22.72 -2.45 -4.96
CA GLY A 171 22.20 -1.22 -4.36
C GLY A 171 20.68 -1.05 -4.41
N LEU A 172 19.93 -1.97 -5.04
CA LEU A 172 18.46 -1.92 -5.08
C LEU A 172 17.82 -2.30 -3.73
N ASN A 173 16.68 -1.67 -3.42
CA ASN A 173 15.91 -1.90 -2.18
C ASN A 173 14.76 -2.91 -2.36
N ILE A 174 14.30 -3.13 -3.60
CA ILE A 174 13.11 -3.95 -3.92
C ILE A 174 13.54 -5.38 -4.20
N TRP A 175 13.00 -6.32 -3.44
CA TRP A 175 13.17 -7.75 -3.63
C TRP A 175 11.99 -8.33 -4.40
N THR A 176 12.30 -9.21 -5.35
CA THR A 176 11.29 -10.03 -6.03
C THR A 176 11.15 -11.38 -5.33
N CYS A 177 9.91 -11.79 -5.12
CA CYS A 177 9.58 -13.16 -4.71
C CYS A 177 8.69 -13.81 -5.75
N GLU A 178 8.88 -15.11 -5.98
CA GLU A 178 7.95 -15.92 -6.76
C GLU A 178 6.87 -16.50 -5.83
N VAL A 179 5.61 -16.29 -6.20
CA VAL A 179 4.42 -16.83 -5.54
C VAL A 179 3.94 -18.04 -6.32
N THR A 180 4.12 -19.24 -5.77
CA THR A 180 3.76 -20.51 -6.40
C THR A 180 2.27 -20.82 -6.18
N GLY A 181 1.43 -20.55 -7.19
CA GLY A 181 0.01 -20.90 -7.17
C GLY A 181 -0.28 -22.26 -7.81
N PRO A 182 -1.36 -22.99 -7.42
CA PRO A 182 -1.66 -24.35 -7.91
C PRO A 182 -1.88 -24.55 -9.42
N ARG A 183 -1.83 -23.48 -10.23
CA ARG A 183 -1.94 -23.51 -11.70
C ARG A 183 -0.93 -22.63 -12.43
N LYS A 184 -0.30 -21.69 -11.72
CA LYS A 184 0.68 -20.73 -12.26
C LYS A 184 1.41 -20.01 -11.12
N SER A 185 2.68 -19.70 -11.34
CA SER A 185 3.41 -18.75 -10.50
C SER A 185 3.06 -17.29 -10.83
N ARG A 186 3.41 -16.38 -9.93
CA ARG A 186 3.42 -14.92 -10.18
C ARG A 186 4.58 -14.26 -9.42
N ARG A 187 5.21 -13.23 -10.00
CA ARG A 187 6.17 -12.37 -9.26
C ARG A 187 5.44 -11.36 -8.37
N LEU A 188 5.93 -11.23 -7.14
CA LEU A 188 5.56 -10.23 -6.14
C LEU A 188 6.78 -9.36 -5.85
N HIS A 189 6.56 -8.09 -5.52
CA HIS A 189 7.63 -7.11 -5.28
C HIS A 189 7.40 -6.41 -3.93
N GLY A 190 8.49 -6.13 -3.22
CA GLY A 190 8.40 -5.69 -1.83
C GLY A 190 9.76 -5.45 -1.20
N TYR A 191 9.74 -5.13 0.09
CA TYR A 191 10.94 -4.91 0.89
C TYR A 191 11.15 -6.09 1.84
N LEU A 192 12.34 -6.65 1.87
CA LEU A 192 12.76 -7.60 2.89
C LEU A 192 13.34 -6.80 4.07
N LEU A 193 12.89 -7.03 5.30
CA LEU A 193 13.50 -6.40 6.48
C LEU A 193 14.85 -7.05 6.80
N GLU A 194 15.77 -6.28 7.40
CA GLU A 194 17.07 -6.82 7.82
C GLU A 194 16.91 -7.95 8.83
N ASP A 195 16.00 -7.78 9.78
CA ASP A 195 15.61 -8.72 10.85
C ASP A 195 14.08 -8.79 10.97
N GLY A 196 13.53 -10.00 11.19
CA GLY A 196 12.10 -10.22 11.42
C GLY A 196 11.59 -9.58 12.72
N SER A 197 12.43 -9.37 13.74
CA SER A 197 12.06 -8.69 15.00
C SER A 197 11.61 -7.22 14.79
N LEU A 198 11.96 -6.64 13.64
CA LEU A 198 11.54 -5.31 13.22
C LEU A 198 10.05 -5.25 12.84
N ALA A 199 9.38 -6.38 12.64
CA ALA A 199 7.93 -6.45 12.41
C ALA A 199 7.19 -7.37 13.41
N PHE A 200 7.82 -8.44 13.87
CA PHE A 200 7.20 -9.51 14.65
C PHE A 200 7.76 -9.57 16.09
N PRO A 201 6.93 -9.81 17.13
CA PRO A 201 7.43 -10.14 18.48
C PRO A 201 7.93 -11.59 18.58
N GLU A 202 7.35 -12.48 17.77
CA GLU A 202 7.74 -13.87 17.56
C GLU A 202 7.59 -14.12 16.06
N ILE A 203 8.64 -14.59 15.39
CA ILE A 203 8.69 -14.69 13.93
C ILE A 203 7.79 -15.85 13.46
N PRO A 204 6.75 -15.61 12.64
CA PRO A 204 5.89 -16.67 12.12
C PRO A 204 6.65 -17.63 11.20
N PRO A 205 6.16 -18.87 10.97
CA PRO A 205 6.77 -19.75 9.98
C PRO A 205 6.78 -19.13 8.58
N ASN A 206 7.84 -19.42 7.82
CA ASN A 206 7.97 -19.01 6.42
C ASN A 206 6.78 -19.48 5.59
N ASN A 207 6.38 -18.64 4.63
CA ASN A 207 5.28 -18.93 3.74
C ASN A 207 5.70 -19.96 2.67
N PRO A 208 5.12 -21.17 2.63
CA PRO A 208 5.57 -22.23 1.73
C PRO A 208 5.27 -21.96 0.25
N TYR A 209 4.46 -20.93 -0.05
CA TYR A 209 4.14 -20.51 -1.41
C TYR A 209 5.00 -19.34 -1.92
N LEU A 210 5.97 -18.86 -1.13
CA LEU A 210 6.84 -17.73 -1.48
C LEU A 210 8.32 -18.15 -1.48
N ALA A 211 8.97 -17.99 -2.64
CA ALA A 211 10.42 -18.15 -2.78
C ALA A 211 11.07 -16.81 -3.10
N LEU A 212 12.13 -16.45 -2.39
CA LEU A 212 12.93 -15.24 -2.68
C LEU A 212 13.77 -15.49 -3.94
N THR A 213 13.53 -14.75 -5.03
CA THR A 213 14.36 -14.88 -6.24
C THR A 213 15.60 -14.01 -6.10
N GLN A 214 16.75 -14.63 -5.82
CA GLN A 214 18.04 -13.95 -5.90
C GLN A 214 18.38 -13.69 -7.38
N GLU A 215 18.46 -12.42 -7.76
CA GLU A 215 18.91 -11.99 -9.09
C GLU A 215 20.44 -11.90 -9.06
N GLY A 216 21.11 -12.82 -9.77
CA GLY A 216 22.56 -13.07 -9.69
C GLY A 216 23.44 -12.04 -10.38
#